data_AF-A0A349XZD2-F1
#
_entry.id   AF-A0A349XZD2-F1
#
_cell.length_a   1.000
_cell.length_b   1.000
_cell.length_c   1.000
_cell.angle_alpha   90.00
_cell.angle_beta   90.00
_cell.angle_gamma   90.00
#
_symmetry.space_group_name_H-M   'P 1'
#
loop_
_entity.id
_entity.type
_entity.pdbx_description
1 polymer ?
#
loop_
_entity_poly.entity_id
_entity_poly.type
_entity_poly.pdbx_seq_one_letter_code
_entity_poly.pdbx_strand_id
1 'polypeptide(L)'
;QDQLLFDKASGQARARRVVRLGAIILDETPLPRPDGEQAAQALANGVRDFGIGILPFSKETAQLRDRIGFLNASIGEPWPDVSDQALLSRLDEWFIPFQHGVRSLQDIRPGSLSEGILSLVPHEVARDLGRLAPTHFEAPTGQRHPIRYDASEPTLSIRVQELFGLKAHPAIAQGRLPLLLELTSPAHRPIQTTRDLPGFWAGSWKDVRADMRGRYPRHPWPEDPADALPTSRAKPRGT
;
A
#
# COMPACT_ATOMS: atom_id res chain seq x y z
N GLN A 1 -3.44 39.07 15.70
CA GLN A 1 -3.62 38.12 14.59
C GLN A 1 -4.09 36.81 15.17
N ASP A 2 -5.13 36.22 14.60
CA ASP A 2 -5.61 34.91 15.00
C ASP A 2 -4.80 33.85 14.25
N GLN A 3 -4.32 32.85 14.98
CA GLN A 3 -3.46 31.78 14.49
C GLN A 3 -4.12 30.43 14.75
N LEU A 4 -4.05 29.57 13.74
CA LEU A 4 -4.43 28.17 13.81
C LEU A 4 -3.16 27.34 13.99
N LEU A 5 -3.15 26.51 15.02
CA LEU A 5 -1.99 25.70 15.41
C LEU A 5 -2.40 24.25 15.65
N PHE A 6 -1.44 23.37 15.43
CA PHE A 6 -1.54 21.97 15.80
C PHE A 6 -0.77 21.73 17.09
N ASP A 7 -1.44 21.22 18.12
CA ASP A 7 -0.77 20.79 19.33
C ASP A 7 -0.31 19.33 19.18
N LYS A 8 1.00 19.13 19.03
CA LYS A 8 1.60 17.81 18.83
C LYS A 8 1.31 16.84 19.98
N ALA A 9 1.32 17.34 21.22
CA ALA A 9 1.19 16.47 22.40
C ALA A 9 -0.21 15.84 22.48
N SER A 10 -1.25 16.62 22.18
CA SER A 10 -2.63 16.11 22.16
C SER A 10 -3.12 15.67 20.78
N GLY A 11 -2.40 15.99 19.70
CA GLY A 11 -2.81 15.72 18.33
C GLY A 11 -4.01 16.55 17.87
N GLN A 12 -4.25 17.71 18.49
CA GLN A 12 -5.48 18.50 18.30
C GLN A 12 -5.24 19.82 17.59
N ALA A 13 -6.24 20.26 16.82
CA ALA A 13 -6.34 21.62 16.34
C ALA A 13 -6.60 22.59 17.50
N ARG A 14 -5.88 23.70 17.50
CA ARG A 14 -5.95 24.79 18.48
C ARG A 14 -6.02 26.13 17.74
N ALA A 15 -6.55 27.14 18.41
CA ALA A 15 -6.53 28.51 17.93
C ALA A 15 -6.07 29.43 19.06
N ARG A 16 -5.35 30.50 18.70
CA ARG A 16 -4.94 31.55 19.64
C ARG A 16 -4.94 32.89 18.94
N ARG A 17 -5.12 33.96 19.71
CA ARG A 17 -4.91 35.34 19.29
C ARG A 17 -3.55 35.81 19.80
N VAL A 18 -2.71 36.28 18.89
CA VAL A 18 -1.38 36.83 19.21
C VAL A 18 -1.33 38.31 18.87
N VAL A 19 -0.90 39.14 19.82
CA VAL A 19 -0.51 40.54 19.58
C VAL A 19 1.01 40.58 19.50
N ARG A 20 1.57 41.16 18.43
CA ARG A 20 3.02 41.19 18.21
C ARG A 20 3.52 42.55 17.73
N LEU A 21 4.75 42.89 18.10
CA LEU A 21 5.52 43.99 17.53
C LEU A 21 6.69 43.38 16.75
N GLY A 22 6.56 43.31 15.43
CA GLY A 22 7.51 42.58 14.58
C GLY A 22 7.52 41.09 14.91
N ALA A 23 8.69 40.55 15.28
CA ALA A 23 8.85 39.16 15.71
C ALA A 23 8.54 38.93 17.20
N ILE A 24 8.37 40.00 18.00
CA ILE A 24 8.16 39.92 19.45
C ILE A 24 6.67 39.74 19.76
N ILE A 25 6.32 38.66 20.45
CA ILE A 25 4.96 38.45 20.97
C ILE A 25 4.78 39.30 22.23
N LEU A 26 3.77 40.17 22.22
CA LEU A 26 3.41 41.05 23.35
C LEU A 26 2.31 40.43 24.23
N ASP A 27 1.36 39.73 23.60
CA ASP A 27 0.24 39.07 24.28
C ASP A 27 -0.24 37.85 23.50
N GLU A 28 -0.70 36.83 24.23
CA GLU A 28 -1.22 35.57 23.68
C GLU A 28 -2.45 35.12 24.45
N THR A 29 -3.60 35.06 23.76
CA THR A 29 -4.87 34.62 24.33
C THR A 29 -5.37 33.35 23.62
N PRO A 30 -5.63 32.24 24.33
CA PRO A 30 -6.28 31.07 23.75
C PRO A 30 -7.67 31.41 23.19
N LEU A 31 -7.97 30.90 21.99
CA LEU A 31 -9.31 31.01 21.39
C LEU A 31 -10.06 29.68 21.51
N PRO A 32 -11.39 29.68 21.33
CA PRO A 32 -12.16 28.46 21.22
C PRO A 32 -11.55 27.52 20.17
N ARG A 33 -11.69 26.21 20.41
CA ARG A 33 -11.17 25.19 19.49
C ARG A 33 -11.75 25.42 18.10
N PRO A 34 -10.92 25.51 17.05
CA PRO A 34 -11.42 25.74 15.70
C PRO A 34 -12.25 24.54 15.25
N ASP A 35 -13.13 24.77 14.29
CA ASP A 35 -13.96 23.76 13.65
C ASP A 35 -14.02 23.95 12.14
N GLY A 36 -14.69 23.00 11.47
CA GLY A 36 -14.81 22.99 10.01
C GLY A 36 -13.45 23.09 9.31
N GLU A 37 -13.40 23.99 8.32
CA GLU A 37 -12.20 24.23 7.51
C GLU A 37 -11.02 24.78 8.33
N GLN A 38 -11.26 25.59 9.38
CA GLN A 38 -10.20 26.10 10.24
C GLN A 38 -9.52 24.97 11.03
N ALA A 39 -10.29 23.98 11.50
CA ALA A 39 -9.72 22.81 12.15
C ALA A 39 -8.92 21.96 11.15
N ALA A 40 -9.46 21.72 9.96
CA ALA A 40 -8.78 20.99 8.90
C ALA A 40 -7.45 21.67 8.51
N GLN A 41 -7.43 23.01 8.39
CA GLN A 41 -6.22 23.78 8.12
C GLN A 41 -5.20 23.68 9.26
N ALA A 42 -5.66 23.75 10.52
CA ALA A 42 -4.77 23.57 11.67
C ALA A 42 -4.12 22.18 11.67
N LEU A 43 -4.89 21.13 11.38
CA LEU A 43 -4.38 19.77 11.24
C LEU A 43 -3.41 19.65 10.06
N ALA A 44 -3.74 20.24 8.91
CA ALA A 44 -2.86 20.27 7.74
C ALA A 44 -1.53 20.95 8.06
N ASN A 45 -1.51 22.04 8.82
CA ASN A 45 -0.28 22.66 9.30
C ASN A 45 0.54 21.69 10.16
N GLY A 46 -0.11 20.96 11.07
CA GLY A 46 0.55 19.89 11.83
C GLY A 46 1.17 18.81 10.95
N VAL A 47 0.47 18.40 9.89
CA VAL A 47 0.97 17.42 8.91
C VAL A 47 2.16 17.98 8.12
N ARG A 48 2.16 19.27 7.77
CA ARG A 48 3.32 19.95 7.14
C ARG A 48 4.53 19.93 8.06
N ASP A 49 4.34 20.23 9.34
CA ASP A 49 5.43 20.37 10.31
C ASP A 49 6.04 19.03 10.75
N PHE A 50 5.21 17.99 10.88
CA PHE A 50 5.62 16.69 11.41
C PHE A 50 5.64 15.55 10.40
N GLY A 51 5.25 15.83 9.15
CA GLY A 51 5.23 14.88 8.05
C GLY A 51 3.96 14.03 7.98
N ILE A 52 3.82 13.32 6.86
CA ILE A 52 2.65 12.48 6.54
C ILE A 52 2.46 11.32 7.51
N GLY A 53 3.55 10.83 8.12
CA GLY A 53 3.51 9.70 9.04
C GLY A 53 2.68 9.90 10.31
N ILE A 54 2.29 11.15 10.63
CA ILE A 54 1.38 11.41 11.77
C ILE A 54 -0.08 11.07 11.45
N LEU A 55 -0.43 10.95 10.16
CA LEU A 55 -1.80 10.63 9.75
C LEU A 55 -2.14 9.18 10.04
N PRO A 56 -3.37 8.87 10.50
CA PRO A 56 -3.78 7.52 10.83
C PRO A 56 -4.16 6.73 9.56
N PHE A 57 -3.19 6.46 8.69
CA PHE A 57 -3.41 5.61 7.52
C PHE A 57 -3.80 4.20 7.95
N SER A 58 -4.95 3.72 7.47
CA SER A 58 -5.23 2.29 7.55
C SER A 58 -4.37 1.53 6.54
N LYS A 59 -4.33 0.20 6.69
CA LYS A 59 -3.62 -0.67 5.74
C LYS A 59 -4.17 -0.53 4.33
N GLU A 60 -5.47 -0.32 4.20
CA GLU A 60 -6.16 -0.14 2.92
C GLU A 60 -5.78 1.20 2.27
N THR A 61 -5.72 2.29 3.02
CA THR A 61 -5.29 3.59 2.49
C THR A 61 -3.82 3.59 2.11
N ALA A 62 -2.96 2.96 2.92
CA ALA A 62 -1.55 2.77 2.58
C ALA A 62 -1.40 1.96 1.29
N GLN A 63 -2.10 0.82 1.18
CA GLN A 63 -2.07 0.01 -0.04
C GLN A 63 -2.60 0.77 -1.27
N LEU A 64 -3.65 1.56 -1.12
CA LEU A 64 -4.18 2.42 -2.18
C LEU A 64 -3.10 3.41 -2.67
N ARG A 65 -2.45 4.10 -1.72
CA ARG A 65 -1.37 5.03 -2.00
C ARG A 65 -0.21 4.34 -2.72
N ASP A 66 0.23 3.18 -2.25
CA ASP A 66 1.33 2.41 -2.86
C ASP A 66 0.99 2.01 -4.29
N ARG A 67 -0.25 1.58 -4.56
CA ARG A 67 -0.70 1.21 -5.90
C ARG A 67 -0.71 2.40 -6.87
N ILE A 68 -1.16 3.57 -6.43
CA ILE A 68 -1.15 4.79 -7.24
C ILE A 68 0.30 5.23 -7.50
N GLY A 69 1.13 5.24 -6.46
CA GLY A 69 2.55 5.59 -6.58
C GLY A 69 3.31 4.64 -7.50
N PHE A 70 3.01 3.35 -7.44
CA PHE A 70 3.57 2.34 -8.34
C PHE A 70 3.17 2.61 -9.80
N LEU A 71 1.91 2.95 -10.08
CA LEU A 71 1.46 3.27 -11.44
C LEU A 71 2.08 4.58 -11.95
N ASN A 72 2.22 5.59 -11.09
CA ASN A 72 2.95 6.81 -11.43
C ASN A 72 4.43 6.51 -11.77
N ALA A 73 5.11 5.69 -10.97
CA ALA A 73 6.52 5.35 -11.22
C ALA A 73 6.73 4.46 -12.47
N SER A 74 5.78 3.57 -12.78
CA SER A 74 5.93 2.57 -13.85
C SER A 74 5.31 2.99 -15.19
N ILE A 75 4.14 3.63 -15.17
CA ILE A 75 3.41 4.07 -16.37
C ILE A 75 3.58 5.58 -16.59
N GLY A 76 3.68 6.37 -15.52
CA GLY A 76 3.75 7.82 -15.60
C GLY A 76 2.36 8.47 -15.63
N GLU A 77 2.25 9.57 -16.36
CA GLU A 77 0.98 10.27 -16.55
C GLU A 77 -0.11 9.34 -17.12
N PRO A 78 -1.39 9.49 -16.70
CA PRO A 78 -1.92 10.56 -15.84
C PRO A 78 -1.99 10.18 -14.34
N TRP A 79 -1.25 9.16 -13.89
CA TRP A 79 -1.24 8.77 -12.48
C TRP A 79 -0.52 9.84 -11.65
N PRO A 80 -1.11 10.33 -10.54
CA PRO A 80 -0.50 11.40 -9.75
C PRO A 80 0.70 10.88 -8.95
N ASP A 81 1.70 11.72 -8.75
CA ASP A 81 2.70 11.50 -7.71
C ASP A 81 2.00 11.50 -6.34
N VAL A 82 2.20 10.47 -5.52
CA VAL A 82 1.66 10.37 -4.15
C VAL A 82 2.78 10.12 -3.13
N SER A 83 4.00 10.54 -3.47
CA SER A 83 5.14 10.62 -2.55
C SER A 83 4.82 11.51 -1.35
N ASP A 84 5.58 11.35 -0.27
CA ASP A 84 5.37 12.16 0.94
C ASP A 84 5.43 13.65 0.62
N GLN A 85 6.42 14.07 -0.19
CA GLN A 85 6.59 15.46 -0.59
C GLN A 85 5.41 15.97 -1.42
N ALA A 86 4.96 15.21 -2.42
CA ALA A 86 3.87 15.63 -3.29
C ALA A 86 2.51 15.69 -2.57
N LEU A 87 2.30 14.85 -1.56
CA LEU A 87 1.08 14.91 -0.74
C LEU A 87 1.16 16.05 0.28
N LEU A 88 2.33 16.36 0.86
CA LEU A 88 2.51 17.50 1.76
C LEU A 88 2.25 18.85 1.06
N SER A 89 2.70 18.98 -0.20
CA SER A 89 2.53 20.21 -0.97
C SER A 89 1.09 20.46 -1.43
N ARG A 90 0.22 19.44 -1.39
CA ARG A 90 -1.17 19.48 -1.90
C ARG A 90 -2.21 19.16 -0.83
N LEU A 91 -1.90 19.35 0.45
CA LEU A 91 -2.87 19.12 1.54
C LEU A 91 -4.17 19.90 1.35
N ASP A 92 -4.10 21.07 0.74
CA ASP A 92 -5.28 21.90 0.46
C ASP A 92 -6.21 21.28 -0.60
N GLU A 93 -5.69 20.36 -1.43
CA GLU A 93 -6.44 19.65 -2.48
C GLU A 93 -7.03 18.32 -1.98
N TRP A 94 -6.22 17.47 -1.34
CA TRP A 94 -6.63 16.10 -1.01
C TRP A 94 -6.98 15.89 0.46
N PHE A 95 -6.48 16.72 1.37
CA PHE A 95 -6.67 16.51 2.80
C PHE A 95 -7.76 17.41 3.37
N ILE A 96 -7.61 18.73 3.25
CA ILE A 96 -8.51 19.73 3.85
C ILE A 96 -9.97 19.54 3.43
N PRO A 97 -10.29 19.37 2.12
CA PRO A 97 -11.68 19.25 1.69
C PRO A 97 -12.40 18.01 2.25
N PHE A 98 -11.65 17.03 2.76
CA PHE A 98 -12.19 15.75 3.23
C PHE A 98 -12.23 15.64 4.76
N GLN A 99 -11.70 16.64 5.50
CA GLN A 99 -11.65 16.63 6.97
C GLN A 99 -12.82 17.39 7.61
N HIS A 100 -14.05 17.06 7.21
CA HIS A 100 -15.25 17.68 7.78
C HIS A 100 -15.51 17.24 9.23
N GLY A 101 -15.67 18.21 10.14
CA GLY A 101 -16.01 17.96 11.54
C GLY A 101 -14.87 17.35 12.37
N VAL A 102 -13.67 17.21 11.79
CA VAL A 102 -12.49 16.65 12.45
C VAL A 102 -11.78 17.75 13.21
N ARG A 103 -11.45 17.52 14.49
CA ARG A 103 -10.70 18.49 15.31
C ARG A 103 -9.38 17.94 15.84
N SER A 104 -9.08 16.67 15.61
CA SER A 104 -7.82 16.02 16.01
C SER A 104 -7.47 14.86 15.08
N LEU A 105 -6.20 14.42 15.08
CA LEU A 105 -5.75 13.31 14.24
C LEU A 105 -6.53 12.02 14.51
N GLN A 106 -6.86 11.75 15.78
CA GLN A 106 -7.67 10.58 16.17
C GLN A 106 -9.11 10.63 15.66
N ASP A 107 -9.64 11.81 15.32
CA ASP A 107 -10.99 11.97 14.79
C ASP A 107 -11.02 11.75 13.26
N ILE A 108 -9.85 11.64 12.61
CA ILE A 108 -9.75 11.39 11.17
C ILE A 108 -10.25 9.99 10.88
N ARG A 109 -11.24 9.89 10.00
CA ARG A 109 -11.76 8.62 9.52
C ARG A 109 -10.79 8.06 8.47
N PRO A 110 -10.37 6.79 8.54
CA PRO A 110 -9.52 6.21 7.49
C PRO A 110 -10.09 6.35 6.07
N GLY A 111 -11.43 6.28 5.94
CA GLY A 111 -12.11 6.50 4.67
C GLY A 111 -11.88 7.89 4.06
N SER A 112 -11.81 8.96 4.86
CA SER A 112 -11.62 10.32 4.32
C SER A 112 -10.22 10.52 3.73
N LEU A 113 -9.21 9.83 4.25
CA LEU A 113 -7.86 9.84 3.67
C LEU A 113 -7.84 9.11 2.32
N SER A 114 -8.54 7.97 2.21
CA SER A 114 -8.67 7.24 0.95
C SER A 114 -9.42 8.04 -0.10
N GLU A 115 -10.53 8.67 0.27
CA GLU A 115 -11.31 9.56 -0.60
C GLU A 115 -10.45 10.74 -1.09
N GLY A 116 -9.71 11.36 -0.17
CA GLY A 116 -8.78 12.43 -0.48
C GLY A 116 -7.72 12.02 -1.50
N ILE A 117 -6.99 10.92 -1.25
CA ILE A 117 -5.95 10.43 -2.17
C ILE A 117 -6.55 10.05 -3.54
N LEU A 118 -7.73 9.40 -3.55
CA LEU A 118 -8.41 9.06 -4.81
C LEU A 118 -8.84 10.29 -5.60
N SER A 119 -9.14 11.41 -4.94
CA SER A 119 -9.52 12.67 -5.62
C SER A 119 -8.39 13.25 -6.48
N LEU A 120 -7.13 12.88 -6.21
CA LEU A 120 -5.98 13.26 -7.04
C LEU A 120 -5.88 12.44 -8.32
N VAL A 121 -6.57 11.30 -8.42
CA VAL A 121 -6.55 10.41 -9.58
C VAL A 121 -7.59 10.89 -10.61
N PRO A 122 -7.19 11.20 -11.85
CA PRO A 122 -8.14 11.63 -12.87
C PRO A 122 -9.23 10.59 -13.15
N HIS A 123 -10.46 11.07 -13.34
CA HIS A 123 -11.64 10.21 -13.45
C HIS A 123 -11.54 9.20 -14.59
N GLU A 124 -10.89 9.56 -15.70
CA GLU A 124 -10.68 8.70 -16.87
C GLU A 124 -9.88 7.43 -16.56
N VAL A 125 -8.92 7.49 -15.63
CA VAL A 125 -8.06 6.36 -15.25
C VAL A 125 -8.43 5.73 -13.92
N ALA A 126 -9.27 6.38 -13.10
CA ALA A 126 -9.65 5.87 -11.79
C ALA A 126 -10.23 4.43 -11.86
N ARG A 127 -11.03 4.13 -12.89
CA ARG A 127 -11.58 2.78 -13.11
C ARG A 127 -10.53 1.72 -13.46
N ASP A 128 -9.38 2.15 -13.99
CA ASP A 128 -8.31 1.26 -14.42
C ASP A 128 -7.38 0.86 -13.28
N LEU A 129 -7.44 1.54 -12.13
CA LEU A 129 -6.59 1.25 -10.97
C LEU A 129 -6.68 -0.22 -10.53
N GLY A 130 -7.91 -0.76 -10.43
CA GLY A 130 -8.14 -2.16 -10.07
C GLY A 130 -7.61 -3.16 -11.10
N ARG A 131 -7.59 -2.77 -12.37
CA ARG A 131 -7.19 -3.61 -13.51
C ARG A 131 -5.68 -3.58 -13.74
N LEU A 132 -5.05 -2.41 -13.57
CA LEU A 132 -3.62 -2.22 -13.81
C LEU A 132 -2.77 -2.62 -12.61
N ALA A 133 -3.21 -2.27 -11.39
CA ALA A 133 -2.56 -2.62 -10.14
C ALA A 133 -3.57 -3.32 -9.22
N PRO A 134 -3.91 -4.60 -9.43
CA PRO A 134 -4.88 -5.31 -8.59
C PRO A 134 -4.39 -5.45 -7.14
N THR A 135 -5.32 -5.53 -6.18
CA THR A 135 -4.95 -5.72 -4.76
C THR A 135 -4.44 -7.13 -4.45
N HIS A 136 -4.90 -8.12 -5.24
CA HIS A 136 -4.58 -9.53 -5.03
C HIS A 136 -4.30 -10.23 -6.36
N PHE A 137 -3.42 -11.22 -6.30
CA PHE A 137 -3.23 -12.24 -7.32
C PHE A 137 -4.09 -13.45 -6.98
N GLU A 138 -4.82 -13.99 -7.96
CA GLU A 138 -5.52 -15.26 -7.82
C GLU A 138 -4.60 -16.39 -8.32
N ALA A 139 -4.20 -17.27 -7.41
CA ALA A 139 -3.37 -18.42 -7.74
C ALA A 139 -4.18 -19.48 -8.50
N PRO A 140 -3.52 -20.40 -9.24
CA PRO A 140 -4.18 -21.57 -9.84
C PRO A 140 -5.04 -22.41 -8.87
N THR A 141 -4.80 -22.32 -7.56
CA THR A 141 -5.62 -22.95 -6.52
C THR A 141 -6.98 -22.27 -6.28
N GLY A 142 -7.21 -21.09 -6.86
CA GLY A 142 -8.33 -20.17 -6.57
C GLY A 142 -8.12 -19.31 -5.32
N GLN A 143 -6.99 -19.46 -4.62
CA GLN A 143 -6.68 -18.63 -3.46
C GLN A 143 -6.18 -17.24 -3.88
N ARG A 144 -6.59 -16.22 -3.14
CA ARG A 144 -6.20 -14.84 -3.37
C ARG A 144 -5.10 -14.43 -2.42
N HIS A 145 -4.01 -13.90 -2.98
CA HIS A 145 -2.82 -13.48 -2.25
C HIS A 145 -2.57 -12.00 -2.47
N PRO A 146 -2.30 -11.20 -1.42
CA PRO A 146 -2.10 -9.77 -1.57
C PRO A 146 -0.83 -9.46 -2.36
N ILE A 147 -0.90 -8.47 -3.24
CA ILE A 147 0.26 -7.93 -3.94
C ILE A 147 0.75 -6.70 -3.17
N ARG A 148 2.06 -6.64 -2.92
CA ARG A 148 2.71 -5.50 -2.27
C ARG A 148 3.30 -4.57 -3.32
N TYR A 149 3.14 -3.27 -3.11
CA TYR A 149 3.53 -2.19 -4.03
C TYR A 149 4.44 -1.15 -3.35
N ASP A 150 4.91 -1.45 -2.15
CA ASP A 150 5.74 -0.61 -1.29
C ASP A 150 7.22 -0.55 -1.71
N ALA A 151 7.58 -1.31 -2.74
CA ALA A 151 8.92 -1.39 -3.32
C ALA A 151 8.92 -0.98 -4.80
N SER A 152 10.10 -0.95 -5.42
CA SER A 152 10.24 -0.66 -6.85
C SER A 152 9.54 -1.68 -7.76
N GLU A 153 9.23 -2.87 -7.24
CA GLU A 153 8.62 -3.95 -7.99
C GLU A 153 7.39 -4.51 -7.25
N PRO A 154 6.33 -4.88 -8.00
CA PRO A 154 5.14 -5.46 -7.41
C PRO A 154 5.47 -6.88 -6.93
N THR A 155 5.38 -7.11 -5.63
CA THR A 155 5.89 -8.32 -4.99
C THR A 155 4.76 -9.20 -4.50
N LEU A 156 4.87 -10.51 -4.75
CA LEU A 156 3.92 -11.52 -4.33
C LEU A 156 4.63 -12.60 -3.50
N SER A 157 4.33 -12.66 -2.21
CA SER A 157 4.74 -13.78 -1.36
C SER A 157 3.72 -14.89 -1.43
N ILE A 158 4.15 -16.06 -1.90
CA ILE A 158 3.25 -17.18 -2.16
C ILE A 158 3.95 -18.51 -1.93
N ARG A 159 3.21 -19.51 -1.47
CA ARG A 159 3.74 -20.88 -1.35
C ARG A 159 3.94 -21.46 -2.73
N VAL A 160 5.10 -22.08 -2.97
CA VAL A 160 5.47 -22.61 -4.28
C VAL A 160 4.46 -23.63 -4.83
N GLN A 161 3.81 -24.42 -3.95
CA GLN A 161 2.80 -25.41 -4.31
C GLN A 161 1.54 -24.81 -4.95
N GLU A 162 1.25 -23.55 -4.64
CA GLU A 162 0.06 -22.87 -5.16
C GLU A 162 0.25 -22.38 -6.59
N LEU A 163 1.50 -22.35 -7.07
CA LEU A 163 1.86 -21.99 -8.45
C LEU A 163 2.02 -23.21 -9.37
N PHE A 164 1.85 -24.44 -8.87
CA PHE A 164 1.88 -25.61 -9.75
C PHE A 164 0.81 -25.51 -10.84
N GLY A 165 1.12 -25.98 -12.04
CA GLY A 165 0.27 -25.84 -13.22
C GLY A 165 0.40 -24.48 -13.92
N LEU A 166 1.09 -23.50 -13.32
CA LEU A 166 1.29 -22.19 -13.92
C LEU A 166 2.54 -22.20 -14.82
N LYS A 167 2.30 -22.16 -16.14
CA LYS A 167 3.33 -22.21 -17.19
C LYS A 167 3.88 -20.85 -17.60
N ALA A 168 3.18 -19.77 -17.27
CA ALA A 168 3.59 -18.41 -17.60
C ALA A 168 3.89 -17.63 -16.32
N HIS A 169 4.89 -16.75 -16.36
CA HIS A 169 5.17 -15.89 -15.22
C HIS A 169 4.03 -14.86 -15.04
N PRO A 170 3.47 -14.71 -13.83
CA PRO A 170 2.38 -13.79 -13.60
C PRO A 170 2.85 -12.33 -13.71
N ALA A 171 2.03 -11.51 -14.35
CA ALA A 171 2.31 -10.09 -14.57
C ALA A 171 1.04 -9.25 -14.41
N ILE A 172 1.21 -8.01 -13.99
CA ILE A 172 0.15 -6.99 -13.87
C ILE A 172 0.27 -5.95 -14.97
N ALA A 173 -0.54 -4.89 -14.91
CA ALA A 173 -0.61 -3.85 -15.94
C ALA A 173 -0.77 -4.43 -17.37
N GLN A 174 -1.68 -5.39 -17.52
CA GLN A 174 -1.94 -6.12 -18.77
C GLN A 174 -0.72 -6.88 -19.32
N GLY A 175 0.04 -7.50 -18.42
CA GLY A 175 1.19 -8.34 -18.79
C GLY A 175 2.50 -7.59 -18.97
N ARG A 176 2.53 -6.27 -18.73
CA ARG A 176 3.73 -5.43 -18.92
C ARG A 176 4.69 -5.48 -17.74
N LEU A 177 4.18 -5.70 -16.54
CA LEU A 177 4.95 -5.59 -15.31
C LEU A 177 4.94 -6.95 -14.60
N PRO A 178 6.04 -7.74 -14.68
CA PRO A 178 6.13 -9.05 -14.02
C PRO A 178 6.10 -8.90 -12.49
N LEU A 179 5.52 -9.89 -11.80
CA LEU A 179 5.52 -9.92 -10.34
C LEU A 179 6.85 -10.47 -9.82
N LEU A 180 7.47 -9.80 -8.86
CA LEU A 180 8.54 -10.41 -8.10
C LEU A 180 7.94 -11.50 -7.20
N LEU A 181 8.22 -12.77 -7.50
CA LEU A 181 7.69 -13.90 -6.74
C LEU A 181 8.64 -14.24 -5.58
N GLU A 182 8.19 -14.02 -4.35
CA GLU A 182 8.85 -14.52 -3.15
C GLU A 182 8.27 -15.89 -2.80
N LEU A 183 8.93 -16.94 -3.29
CA LEU A 183 8.47 -18.32 -3.12
C LEU A 183 8.75 -18.80 -1.70
N THR A 184 7.71 -19.35 -1.07
CA THR A 184 7.77 -19.84 0.30
C THR A 184 7.45 -21.34 0.41
N SER A 185 7.99 -21.94 1.46
CA SER A 185 7.71 -23.31 1.90
C SER A 185 6.29 -23.46 2.47
N PRO A 186 5.81 -24.70 2.76
CA PRO A 186 4.56 -24.91 3.48
C PRO A 186 4.47 -24.15 4.80
N ALA A 187 5.60 -23.91 5.45
CA ALA A 187 5.70 -23.20 6.73
C ALA A 187 6.00 -21.70 6.56
N HIS A 188 5.73 -21.12 5.37
CA HIS A 188 5.93 -19.72 5.04
C HIS A 188 7.39 -19.21 5.16
N ARG A 189 8.36 -20.12 5.27
CA ARG A 189 9.78 -19.78 5.18
C ARG A 189 10.17 -19.44 3.74
N PRO A 190 10.94 -18.35 3.49
CA PRO A 190 11.48 -18.04 2.18
C PRO A 190 12.31 -19.18 1.61
N ILE A 191 12.17 -19.45 0.31
CA ILE A 191 12.94 -20.43 -0.43
C ILE A 191 13.78 -19.71 -1.49
N GLN A 192 13.12 -19.00 -2.39
CA GLN A 192 13.75 -18.34 -3.52
C GLN A 192 12.89 -17.17 -3.98
N THR A 193 13.53 -16.14 -4.52
CA THR A 193 12.86 -15.06 -5.24
C THR A 193 13.10 -15.22 -6.74
N THR A 194 12.06 -15.06 -7.57
CA THR A 194 12.20 -15.16 -9.03
C THR A 194 11.35 -14.14 -9.79
N ARG A 195 11.87 -13.70 -10.94
CA ARG A 195 11.17 -12.92 -11.98
C ARG A 195 10.88 -13.75 -13.24
N ASP A 196 11.26 -15.02 -13.22
CA ASP A 196 11.07 -15.97 -14.30
C ASP A 196 10.64 -17.30 -13.69
N LEU A 197 9.33 -17.52 -13.67
CA LEU A 197 8.74 -18.73 -13.11
C LEU A 197 9.04 -19.96 -14.01
N PRO A 198 8.88 -19.87 -15.35
CA PRO A 198 9.32 -20.93 -16.26
C PRO A 198 10.81 -21.31 -16.10
N GLY A 199 11.71 -20.32 -16.03
CA GLY A 199 13.13 -20.56 -15.81
C GLY A 199 13.41 -21.20 -14.44
N PHE A 200 12.69 -20.80 -13.40
CA PHE A 200 12.75 -21.45 -12.08
C PHE A 200 12.36 -22.94 -12.16
N TRP A 201 11.26 -23.25 -12.85
CA TRP A 201 10.80 -24.64 -13.04
C TRP A 201 11.80 -25.50 -13.80
N ALA A 202 12.38 -24.97 -14.88
CA ALA A 202 13.35 -25.71 -15.70
C ALA A 202 14.74 -25.83 -15.05
N GLY A 203 15.08 -24.91 -14.13
CA GLY A 203 16.39 -24.80 -13.50
C GLY A 203 16.38 -25.22 -12.03
N SER A 204 16.37 -24.23 -11.12
CA SER A 204 16.63 -24.44 -9.69
C SER A 204 15.53 -25.19 -8.94
N TRP A 205 14.38 -25.47 -9.56
CA TRP A 205 13.34 -26.31 -8.96
C TRP A 205 13.85 -27.68 -8.54
N LYS A 206 14.75 -28.31 -9.30
CA LYS A 206 15.26 -29.65 -8.98
C LYS A 206 15.90 -29.72 -7.59
N ASP A 207 16.71 -28.71 -7.26
CA ASP A 207 17.42 -28.64 -5.98
C ASP A 207 16.47 -28.24 -4.84
N VAL A 208 15.59 -27.25 -5.09
CA VAL A 208 14.54 -26.85 -4.14
C VAL A 208 13.64 -28.04 -3.79
N ARG A 209 13.22 -28.80 -4.80
CA ARG A 209 12.38 -30.00 -4.65
C ARG A 209 13.08 -31.04 -3.77
N ALA A 210 14.38 -31.27 -3.95
CA ALA A 210 15.14 -32.24 -3.15
C ALA A 210 15.18 -31.84 -1.65
N ASP A 211 15.49 -30.57 -1.34
CA ASP A 211 15.50 -30.06 0.03
C ASP A 211 14.08 -30.08 0.65
N MET A 212 13.08 -29.60 -0.10
CA MET A 212 11.70 -29.52 0.37
C MET A 212 11.07 -30.90 0.61
N ARG A 213 11.43 -31.92 -0.18
CA ARG A 213 10.97 -33.30 0.04
C ARG A 213 11.52 -33.88 1.35
N GLY A 214 12.74 -33.52 1.74
CA GLY A 214 13.33 -33.92 3.02
C GLY A 214 12.65 -33.23 4.22
N ARG A 215 12.45 -31.91 4.14
CA ARG A 215 11.86 -31.12 5.24
C ARG A 215 10.35 -31.29 5.39
N TYR A 216 9.63 -31.49 4.28
CA TYR A 216 8.18 -31.55 4.22
C TYR A 216 7.69 -32.79 3.45
N PRO A 217 7.96 -34.00 3.93
CA PRO A 217 7.72 -35.25 3.18
C PRO A 217 6.24 -35.54 2.93
N ARG A 218 5.34 -34.91 3.69
CA ARG A 218 3.88 -35.07 3.53
C ARG A 218 3.30 -34.26 2.38
N HIS A 219 4.04 -33.29 1.82
CA HIS A 219 3.59 -32.40 0.74
C HIS A 219 3.98 -32.94 -0.65
N PRO A 220 3.23 -32.59 -1.71
CA PRO A 220 3.58 -32.97 -3.06
C PRO A 220 4.73 -32.12 -3.60
N TRP A 221 5.73 -32.80 -4.16
CA TRP A 221 6.94 -32.22 -4.75
C TRP A 221 7.16 -32.82 -6.15
N PRO A 222 6.37 -32.41 -7.16
CA PRO A 222 6.36 -33.00 -8.49
C PRO A 222 7.71 -32.80 -9.20
N GLU A 223 8.05 -33.74 -10.09
CA GLU A 223 9.23 -33.57 -10.97
C GLU A 223 8.97 -32.45 -11.98
N ASP A 224 7.75 -32.42 -12.53
CA ASP A 224 7.25 -31.39 -13.44
C ASP A 224 6.21 -30.50 -12.73
N PRO A 225 6.61 -29.35 -12.17
CA PRO A 225 5.70 -28.45 -11.48
C PRO A 225 4.80 -27.65 -12.44
N ALA A 226 5.18 -27.50 -13.71
CA ALA A 226 4.44 -26.72 -14.69
C ALA A 226 3.18 -27.46 -15.17
N ASP A 227 3.17 -28.79 -15.07
CA ASP A 227 2.04 -29.67 -15.40
C ASP A 227 1.39 -30.35 -14.18
N ALA A 228 1.85 -30.02 -12.97
CA ALA A 228 1.28 -30.55 -11.74
C ALA A 228 -0.02 -29.85 -11.32
N LEU A 229 -0.88 -30.59 -10.61
CA LEU A 229 -2.11 -30.01 -10.04
C LEU A 229 -1.78 -29.02 -8.91
N PRO A 230 -2.32 -27.79 -8.95
CA PRO A 230 -2.15 -26.82 -7.87
C PRO A 230 -2.80 -27.31 -6.58
N THR A 231 -2.11 -27.10 -5.46
CA THR A 231 -2.62 -27.52 -4.15
C THR A 231 -2.14 -26.62 -3.04
N SER A 232 -3.03 -26.39 -2.08
CA SER A 232 -2.75 -25.70 -0.83
C SER A 232 -2.57 -26.64 0.35
N ARG A 233 -2.78 -27.95 0.14
CA ARG A 233 -2.87 -28.99 1.17
C ARG A 233 -1.60 -29.83 1.23
N ALA A 234 -1.36 -30.40 2.40
CA ALA A 234 -0.30 -31.40 2.57
C ALA A 234 -0.58 -32.65 1.72
N LYS A 235 -1.79 -33.22 1.79
CA LYS A 235 -2.13 -34.40 0.98
C LYS A 235 -2.80 -34.02 -0.35
N PRO A 236 -2.49 -34.71 -1.46
CA PRO A 236 -3.22 -34.58 -2.73
C PRO A 236 -4.71 -34.86 -2.55
N ARG A 237 -5.56 -34.30 -3.43
CA ARG A 237 -6.98 -34.70 -3.52
C ARG A 237 -7.04 -36.11 -4.13
N GLY A 238 -7.48 -37.09 -3.34
CA GLY A 238 -7.72 -38.46 -3.80
C GLY A 238 -6.53 -39.40 -3.60
N THR A 239 -6.41 -39.93 -2.38
CA THR A 239 -5.99 -41.30 -2.08
C THR A 239 -6.96 -41.83 -1.05
#